data_AF-A0A1V5IQP2-F1
#
_entry.id   AF-A0A1V5IQP2-F1
#
_cell.length_a   1.000
_cell.length_b   1.000
_cell.length_c   1.000
_cell.angle_alpha   90.00
_cell.angle_beta   90.00
_cell.angle_gamma   90.00
#
_symmetry.space_group_name_H-M   'P 1'
#
loop_
_entity.id
_entity.type
_entity.pdbx_description
1 polymer ?
#
loop_
_entity_poly.entity_id
_entity_poly.type
_entity_poly.pdbx_seq_one_letter_code
_entity_poly.pdbx_strand_id
1 'polypeptide(L)'
;MKTLNELIEGYTHHLQQGEIQIAYKGILEFLGKLRAEFIKNHPHYDVSSIYQGYMDMSYFSLSTKSLKDKGLKIAIVYLHEKGHFEVWLSARNREIAKSYASILDRNIPSDVNVFHEINNPDAIIECILTPTPDFEDQSSLIDTIDKGVKKFVLTIIDRL
;
A
#
# COMPACT_ATOMS: atom_id res chain seq x y z
N MET A 1 -3.94 23.25 -21.97
CA MET A 1 -4.41 22.06 -21.22
C MET A 1 -5.25 21.25 -22.19
N LYS A 2 -5.08 19.93 -22.26
CA LYS A 2 -5.94 19.08 -23.11
C LYS A 2 -7.38 19.10 -22.60
N THR A 3 -8.35 19.04 -23.51
CA THR A 3 -9.76 18.80 -23.20
C THR A 3 -9.97 17.36 -22.75
N LEU A 4 -11.10 17.09 -22.08
CA LEU A 4 -11.44 15.72 -21.66
C LEU A 4 -11.56 14.76 -22.86
N ASN A 5 -12.04 15.24 -24.01
CA ASN A 5 -12.13 14.43 -25.23
C ASN A 5 -10.74 14.02 -25.73
N GLU A 6 -9.79 14.95 -25.77
CA GLU A 6 -8.40 14.64 -26.16
C GLU A 6 -7.71 13.68 -25.17
N LEU A 7 -8.05 13.76 -23.88
CA LEU A 7 -7.55 12.82 -22.86
C LEU A 7 -8.15 11.42 -23.07
N ILE A 8 -9.45 11.31 -23.32
CA ILE A 8 -10.14 10.04 -23.56
C ILE A 8 -9.69 9.40 -24.87
N GLU A 9 -9.43 10.20 -25.91
CA GLU A 9 -8.87 9.72 -27.18
C GLU A 9 -7.48 9.11 -26.96
N GLY A 10 -6.61 9.82 -26.23
CA GLY A 10 -5.29 9.30 -25.86
C GLY A 10 -5.38 8.00 -25.03
N TYR A 11 -6.25 7.97 -24.02
CA TYR A 11 -6.51 6.76 -23.24
C TYR A 11 -6.98 5.59 -24.11
N THR A 12 -7.94 5.83 -25.01
CA THR A 12 -8.46 4.80 -25.91
C THR A 12 -7.38 4.28 -26.86
N HIS A 13 -6.52 5.16 -27.36
CA HIS A 13 -5.39 4.78 -28.20
C HIS A 13 -4.40 3.87 -27.45
N HIS A 14 -4.05 4.20 -26.20
CA HIS A 14 -3.19 3.35 -25.37
C HIS A 14 -3.84 1.98 -25.08
N LEU A 15 -5.15 1.95 -24.79
CA LEU A 15 -5.86 0.69 -24.62
C LEU A 15 -5.87 -0.15 -25.90
N GLN A 16 -5.96 0.45 -27.08
CA GLN A 16 -5.94 -0.31 -28.34
C GLN A 16 -4.62 -1.06 -28.55
N GLN A 17 -3.51 -0.63 -27.94
CA GLN A 17 -2.25 -1.37 -27.97
C GLN A 17 -2.28 -2.63 -27.08
N GLY A 18 -3.17 -2.69 -26.07
CA GLY A 18 -3.41 -3.87 -25.25
C GLY A 18 -2.43 -4.11 -24.10
N GLU A 19 -1.21 -3.55 -24.18
CA GLU A 19 -0.14 -3.78 -23.21
C GLU A 19 -0.49 -3.28 -21.80
N ILE A 20 -1.11 -2.10 -21.70
CA ILE A 20 -1.48 -1.52 -20.40
C ILE A 20 -2.54 -2.38 -19.69
N GLN A 21 -3.45 -3.01 -20.43
CA GLN A 21 -4.44 -3.92 -19.84
C GLN A 21 -3.79 -5.21 -19.33
N ILE A 22 -2.82 -5.76 -20.07
CA ILE A 22 -2.07 -6.95 -19.66
C ILE A 22 -1.29 -6.64 -18.39
N ALA A 23 -0.54 -5.53 -18.36
CA ALA A 23 0.24 -5.10 -17.21
C ALA A 23 -0.64 -4.86 -15.97
N TYR A 24 -1.71 -4.06 -16.12
CA TYR A 24 -2.60 -3.74 -15.01
C TYR A 24 -3.31 -4.98 -14.45
N LYS A 25 -3.76 -5.88 -15.33
CA LYS A 25 -4.31 -7.17 -14.92
C LYS A 25 -3.28 -8.00 -14.15
N GLY A 26 -2.04 -8.08 -14.64
CA GLY A 26 -0.94 -8.79 -13.97
C GLY A 26 -0.65 -8.24 -12.56
N ILE A 27 -0.67 -6.92 -12.39
CA ILE A 27 -0.51 -6.26 -11.07
C ILE A 27 -1.65 -6.68 -10.13
N LEU A 28 -2.91 -6.64 -10.58
CA LEU A 28 -4.06 -7.02 -9.75
C LEU A 28 -4.07 -8.51 -9.41
N GLU A 29 -3.68 -9.37 -10.34
CA GLU A 29 -3.53 -10.81 -10.09
C GLU A 29 -2.42 -11.08 -9.07
N PHE A 30 -1.28 -10.40 -9.16
CA PHE A 30 -0.22 -10.48 -8.17
C PHE A 30 -0.70 -10.01 -6.79
N LEU A 31 -1.38 -8.87 -6.68
CA LEU A 31 -1.99 -8.40 -5.43
C LEU A 31 -2.98 -9.42 -4.86
N GLY A 32 -3.74 -10.11 -5.72
CA GLY A 32 -4.61 -11.21 -5.34
C GLY A 32 -3.86 -12.36 -4.67
N LYS A 33 -2.75 -12.80 -5.25
CA LYS A 33 -1.88 -13.85 -4.69
C LYS A 33 -1.25 -13.41 -3.38
N LEU A 34 -0.68 -12.20 -3.35
CA LEU A 34 -0.07 -11.62 -2.15
C LEU A 34 -1.09 -11.57 -1.01
N ARG A 35 -2.30 -11.08 -1.28
CA ARG A 35 -3.40 -11.04 -0.30
C ARG A 35 -3.73 -12.43 0.23
N ALA A 36 -3.81 -13.43 -0.65
CA ALA A 36 -4.10 -14.81 -0.25
C ALA A 36 -3.02 -15.38 0.68
N GLU A 37 -1.74 -15.10 0.40
CA GLU A 37 -0.63 -15.49 1.28
C GLU A 37 -0.70 -14.78 2.64
N PHE A 38 -1.09 -13.51 2.70
CA PHE A 38 -1.31 -12.83 3.97
C PHE A 38 -2.45 -13.44 4.80
N ILE A 39 -3.57 -13.81 4.16
CA ILE A 39 -4.68 -14.49 4.84
C ILE A 39 -4.24 -15.84 5.41
N LYS A 40 -3.47 -16.59 4.63
CA LYS A 40 -3.00 -17.94 4.99
C LYS A 40 -1.95 -17.89 6.11
N ASN A 41 -0.96 -17.01 5.99
CA ASN A 41 0.21 -16.99 6.86
C ASN A 41 -0.02 -16.15 8.13
N HIS A 42 -1.02 -15.26 8.12
CA HIS A 42 -1.34 -14.37 9.24
C HIS A 42 -2.84 -14.36 9.58
N PRO A 43 -3.40 -15.48 10.07
CA PRO A 43 -4.84 -15.61 10.32
C PRO A 43 -5.38 -14.69 11.44
N HIS A 44 -4.50 -13.99 12.16
CA HIS A 44 -4.86 -13.03 13.20
C HIS A 44 -5.20 -11.63 12.64
N TYR A 45 -4.91 -11.37 11.36
CA TYR A 45 -5.35 -10.15 10.69
C TYR A 45 -6.70 -10.36 10.00
N ASP A 46 -7.55 -9.35 10.12
CA ASP A 46 -8.64 -9.14 9.18
C ASP A 46 -8.06 -8.48 7.92
N VAL A 47 -8.18 -9.16 6.78
CA VAL A 47 -7.62 -8.71 5.49
C VAL A 47 -8.75 -8.20 4.58
N SER A 48 -8.72 -6.91 4.22
CA SER A 48 -9.74 -6.29 3.38
C SER A 48 -9.75 -6.86 1.95
N SER A 49 -10.79 -6.56 1.18
CA SER A 49 -10.72 -6.70 -0.28
C SER A 49 -9.64 -5.78 -0.88
N ILE A 50 -9.27 -6.07 -2.12
CA ILE A 50 -8.37 -5.20 -2.90
C ILE A 50 -9.16 -3.97 -3.35
N TYR A 51 -8.65 -2.80 -3.01
CA TYR A 51 -8.97 -1.56 -3.69
C TYR A 51 -8.14 -1.47 -4.96
N GLN A 52 -8.81 -1.48 -6.12
CA GLN A 52 -8.15 -1.44 -7.42
C GLN A 52 -7.61 -0.04 -7.75
N GLY A 53 -8.31 1.01 -7.35
CA GLY A 53 -7.90 2.39 -7.62
C GLY A 53 -8.09 2.83 -9.07
N TYR A 54 -7.62 4.03 -9.35
CA TYR A 54 -7.71 4.73 -10.64
C TYR A 54 -6.38 4.66 -11.40
N MET A 55 -5.63 3.57 -11.25
CA MET A 55 -4.22 3.45 -11.66
C MET A 55 -3.29 4.47 -10.98
N ASP A 56 -3.71 4.98 -9.82
CA ASP A 56 -2.93 5.80 -8.88
C ASP A 56 -2.23 4.90 -7.86
N MET A 57 -3.04 4.09 -7.17
CA MET A 57 -2.59 3.06 -6.23
C MET A 57 -3.55 1.87 -6.22
N SER A 58 -3.03 0.67 -5.97
CA SER A 58 -3.85 -0.49 -5.61
C SER A 58 -3.37 -1.07 -4.29
N TYR A 59 -4.29 -1.44 -3.41
CA TYR A 59 -3.92 -1.92 -2.09
C TYR A 59 -4.94 -2.86 -1.47
N PHE A 60 -4.51 -3.58 -0.45
CA PHE A 60 -5.40 -4.15 0.57
C PHE A 60 -4.86 -3.81 1.95
N SER A 61 -5.70 -3.90 2.96
CA SER A 61 -5.32 -3.56 4.34
C SER A 61 -5.44 -4.74 5.28
N LEU A 62 -4.54 -4.75 6.26
CA LEU A 62 -4.51 -5.61 7.41
C LEU A 62 -5.01 -4.84 8.62
N SER A 63 -5.80 -5.46 9.48
CA SER A 63 -6.16 -4.87 10.76
C SER A 63 -6.35 -5.94 11.82
N THR A 64 -5.91 -5.65 13.04
CA THR A 64 -6.30 -6.41 14.24
C THR A 64 -7.49 -5.72 14.90
N LYS A 65 -8.15 -6.39 15.84
CA LYS A 65 -9.18 -5.76 16.68
C LYS A 65 -8.67 -4.47 17.33
N SER A 66 -7.46 -4.50 17.90
CA SER A 66 -6.85 -3.32 18.53
C SER A 66 -6.66 -2.16 17.56
N LEU A 67 -6.25 -2.42 16.31
CA LEU A 67 -6.11 -1.37 15.31
C LEU A 67 -7.47 -0.80 14.89
N LYS A 68 -8.46 -1.68 14.67
CA LYS A 68 -9.82 -1.25 14.34
C LYS A 68 -10.44 -0.36 15.43
N ASP A 69 -10.26 -0.73 16.69
CA ASP A 69 -10.76 0.03 17.84
C ASP A 69 -10.10 1.43 17.91
N LYS A 70 -8.82 1.52 17.52
CA LYS A 70 -8.07 2.79 17.37
C LYS A 70 -8.41 3.55 16.07
N GLY A 71 -9.22 2.98 15.18
CA GLY A 71 -9.52 3.54 13.86
C GLY A 71 -8.33 3.52 12.90
N LEU A 72 -7.41 2.57 13.08
CA LEU A 72 -6.17 2.40 12.31
C LEU A 72 -6.21 1.12 11.48
N LYS A 73 -5.41 1.09 10.42
CA LYS A 73 -5.15 -0.09 9.58
C LYS A 73 -3.74 -0.03 9.00
N ILE A 74 -3.19 -1.17 8.63
CA ILE A 74 -1.94 -1.26 7.88
C ILE A 74 -2.31 -1.50 6.42
N ALA A 75 -1.89 -0.63 5.49
CA ALA A 75 -2.14 -0.83 4.06
C ALA A 75 -0.88 -1.32 3.36
N ILE A 76 -0.99 -2.34 2.52
CA ILE A 76 0.09 -2.77 1.61
C ILE A 76 -0.27 -2.24 0.23
N VAL A 77 0.51 -1.29 -0.26
CA VAL A 77 0.15 -0.43 -1.39
C VAL A 77 1.15 -0.60 -2.52
N TYR A 78 0.65 -0.85 -3.73
CA TYR A 78 1.40 -0.66 -4.96
C TYR A 78 1.08 0.72 -5.52
N LEU A 79 2.08 1.58 -5.62
CA LEU A 79 1.95 2.90 -6.25
C LEU A 79 2.32 2.77 -7.72
N HIS A 80 1.33 2.88 -8.61
CA HIS A 80 1.50 2.56 -10.03
C HIS A 80 2.48 3.50 -10.73
N GLU A 81 2.36 4.80 -10.48
CA GLU A 81 3.25 5.81 -11.08
C GLU A 81 4.71 5.64 -10.61
N LYS A 82 4.90 5.29 -9.32
CA LYS A 82 6.24 5.07 -8.75
C LYS A 82 6.81 3.67 -9.06
N GLY A 83 5.95 2.71 -9.43
CA GLY A 83 6.35 1.35 -9.79
C GLY A 83 6.87 0.51 -8.61
N HIS A 84 6.43 0.79 -7.38
CA HIS A 84 6.99 0.16 -6.19
C HIS A 84 5.96 -0.11 -5.09
N PHE A 85 6.33 -0.97 -4.13
CA PHE A 85 5.48 -1.30 -2.98
C PHE A 85 5.86 -0.51 -1.74
N GLU A 86 4.85 -0.02 -1.04
CA GLU A 86 4.95 0.60 0.27
C GLU A 86 4.03 -0.10 1.29
N VAL A 87 4.33 0.08 2.57
CA VAL A 87 3.44 -0.22 3.68
C VAL A 87 3.13 1.07 4.43
N TRP A 88 1.84 1.29 4.71
CA TRP A 88 1.37 2.49 5.40
C TRP A 88 0.69 2.12 6.70
N LEU A 89 0.86 2.96 7.72
CA LEU A 89 -0.15 3.08 8.77
C LEU A 89 -1.17 4.11 8.32
N SER A 90 -2.42 3.71 8.17
CA SER A 90 -3.52 4.58 7.75
C SER A 90 -4.56 4.71 8.86
N ALA A 91 -5.26 5.84 8.88
CA ALA A 91 -6.41 6.06 9.76
C ALA A 91 -7.73 6.09 8.99
N ARG A 92 -8.83 5.82 9.68
CA ARG A 92 -10.19 5.94 9.12
C ARG A 92 -10.58 7.37 8.76
N ASN A 93 -9.94 8.36 9.39
CA ASN A 93 -10.20 9.78 9.13
C ASN A 93 -8.97 10.64 9.48
N ARG A 94 -8.99 11.89 9.02
CA ARG A 94 -7.87 12.85 9.17
C ARG A 94 -7.62 13.28 10.61
N GLU A 95 -8.65 13.30 11.47
CA GLU A 95 -8.50 13.69 12.87
C GLU A 95 -7.69 12.65 13.64
N ILE A 96 -8.01 11.36 13.44
CA ILE A 96 -7.26 10.24 14.00
C ILE A 96 -5.85 10.20 13.43
N ALA A 97 -5.69 10.43 12.12
CA ALA A 97 -4.36 10.48 11.50
C ALA A 97 -3.46 11.50 12.18
N LYS A 98 -3.94 12.74 12.37
CA LYS A 98 -3.20 13.80 13.07
C LYS A 98 -2.84 13.44 14.50
N SER A 99 -3.77 12.84 15.26
CA SER A 99 -3.51 12.44 16.65
C SER A 99 -2.38 11.41 16.74
N TYR A 100 -2.34 10.43 15.84
CA TYR A 100 -1.30 9.40 15.85
C TYR A 100 0.03 9.87 15.23
N ALA A 101 0.00 10.76 14.23
CA ALA A 101 1.21 11.40 13.71
C ALA A 101 2.00 12.09 14.85
N SER A 102 1.32 12.88 15.68
CA SER A 102 1.96 13.55 16.82
C SER A 102 2.53 12.60 17.89
N ILE A 103 1.98 11.38 18.01
CA ILE A 103 2.52 10.35 18.92
C ILE A 103 3.78 9.74 18.31
N LEU A 104 3.73 9.39 17.02
CA LEU A 104 4.83 8.77 16.30
C LEU A 104 6.05 9.70 16.17
N ASP A 105 5.84 11.00 15.92
CA ASP A 105 6.92 12.00 15.84
C ASP A 105 7.79 12.04 17.10
N ARG A 106 7.22 11.68 18.27
CA ARG A 106 7.95 11.64 19.55
C ARG A 106 8.62 10.30 19.83
N ASN A 107 8.11 9.22 19.24
CA ASN A 107 8.42 7.85 19.63
C ASN A 107 9.25 7.08 18.59
N ILE A 108 9.33 7.56 17.35
CA ILE A 108 10.07 6.89 16.28
C ILE A 108 11.55 7.34 16.30
N PRO A 109 12.49 6.40 16.48
CA PRO A 109 13.91 6.67 16.35
C PRO A 109 14.30 7.11 14.93
N SER A 110 15.31 7.96 14.81
CA SER A 110 15.79 8.50 13.53
C SER A 110 16.42 7.47 12.58
N ASP A 111 16.75 6.27 13.07
CA ASP A 111 17.33 5.16 12.31
C ASP A 111 16.26 4.24 11.69
N VAL A 112 14.98 4.47 11.97
CA VAL A 112 13.89 3.75 11.31
C VAL A 112 13.66 4.34 9.91
N ASN A 113 13.78 3.51 8.88
CA ASN A 113 13.52 3.89 7.49
C ASN A 113 12.01 4.02 7.20
N VAL A 114 11.40 5.04 7.77
CA VAL A 114 10.00 5.44 7.59
C VAL A 114 9.95 6.93 7.29
N PHE A 115 8.91 7.35 6.57
CA PHE A 115 8.74 8.74 6.19
C PHE A 115 7.26 9.10 6.14
N HIS A 116 6.97 10.38 6.01
CA HIS A 116 5.63 10.83 5.66
C HIS A 116 5.67 11.75 4.44
N GLU A 117 4.92 11.42 3.41
CA GLU A 117 4.79 12.27 2.23
C GLU A 117 3.67 13.29 2.45
N ILE A 118 4.01 14.59 2.43
CA ILE A 118 3.09 15.70 2.79
C ILE A 118 1.78 15.68 1.97
N ASN A 119 1.84 15.17 0.74
CA ASN A 119 0.70 15.12 -0.17
C ASN A 119 -0.07 13.79 -0.10
N ASN A 120 0.28 12.88 0.82
CA ASN A 120 -0.40 11.60 1.02
C ASN A 120 -1.38 11.70 2.20
N PRO A 121 -2.67 12.02 1.97
CA PRO A 121 -3.65 12.13 3.05
C PRO A 121 -4.09 10.77 3.61
N ASP A 122 -3.71 9.67 2.96
CA ASP A 122 -4.16 8.31 3.29
C ASP A 122 -3.19 7.58 4.22
N ALA A 123 -2.00 8.14 4.46
CA ALA A 123 -1.01 7.61 5.37
C ALA A 123 -0.73 8.57 6.54
N ILE A 124 -0.48 7.98 7.71
CA ILE A 124 0.15 8.64 8.85
C ILE A 124 1.66 8.55 8.71
N ILE A 125 2.13 7.36 8.29
CA ILE A 125 3.53 7.07 8.07
C ILE A 125 3.67 5.93 7.06
N GLU A 126 4.71 6.01 6.24
CA GLU A 126 5.00 5.16 5.11
C GLU A 126 6.38 4.50 5.23
N CYS A 127 6.54 3.37 4.56
CA CYS A 127 7.81 2.69 4.39
C CYS A 127 7.85 2.00 3.04
N ILE A 128 8.91 2.20 2.26
CA ILE A 128 9.12 1.47 1.00
C ILE A 128 9.52 0.02 1.35
N LEU A 129 8.74 -0.93 0.83
CA LEU A 129 9.00 -2.37 0.99
C LEU A 129 9.97 -2.89 -0.06
N THR A 130 9.76 -2.49 -1.31
CA THR A 130 10.66 -2.82 -2.42
C THR A 130 10.53 -1.77 -3.52
N PRO A 131 11.61 -1.03 -3.84
CA PRO A 131 11.59 0.06 -4.82
C PRO A 131 11.54 -0.43 -6.27
N THR A 132 11.90 -1.70 -6.51
CA THR A 132 12.00 -2.30 -7.85
C THR A 132 11.48 -3.74 -7.79
N PRO A 133 10.15 -3.95 -7.72
CA PRO A 133 9.56 -5.29 -7.63
C PRO A 133 9.83 -6.09 -8.90
N ASP A 134 10.27 -7.34 -8.73
CA ASP A 134 10.36 -8.32 -9.81
C ASP A 134 9.08 -9.17 -9.85
N PHE A 135 8.23 -8.91 -10.85
CA PHE A 135 6.98 -9.63 -11.03
C PHE A 135 7.14 -11.01 -11.69
N GLU A 136 8.33 -11.32 -12.22
CA GLU A 136 8.66 -12.65 -12.75
C GLU A 136 9.01 -13.61 -11.60
N ASP A 137 9.75 -13.15 -10.59
CA ASP A 137 9.97 -13.90 -9.33
C ASP A 137 8.98 -13.51 -8.23
N GLN A 138 7.72 -13.90 -8.43
CA GLN A 138 6.63 -13.60 -7.50
C GLN A 138 6.84 -14.19 -6.10
N SER A 139 7.55 -15.31 -5.97
CA SER A 139 7.78 -15.95 -4.67
C SER A 139 8.72 -15.12 -3.81
N SER A 140 9.84 -14.68 -4.39
CA SER A 140 10.80 -13.80 -3.71
C SER A 140 10.20 -12.42 -3.42
N LEU A 141 9.37 -11.91 -4.34
CA LEU A 141 8.68 -10.63 -4.15
C LEU A 141 7.69 -10.70 -2.97
N ILE A 142 6.89 -11.77 -2.86
CA ILE A 142 5.97 -11.98 -1.73
C ILE A 142 6.73 -12.06 -0.41
N ASP A 143 7.81 -12.85 -0.35
CA ASP A 143 8.63 -12.98 0.86
C ASP A 143 9.27 -11.65 1.31
N THR A 144 9.73 -10.85 0.34
CA THR A 144 10.28 -9.51 0.59
C THR A 144 9.23 -8.59 1.22
N ILE A 145 8.03 -8.55 0.64
CA ILE A 145 6.90 -7.74 1.13
C ILE A 145 6.47 -8.22 2.51
N ASP A 146 6.32 -9.53 2.72
CA ASP A 146 5.93 -10.12 4.01
C ASP A 146 6.90 -9.76 5.14
N LYS A 147 8.20 -9.93 4.91
CA LYS A 147 9.26 -9.57 5.87
C LYS A 147 9.26 -8.07 6.16
N GLY A 148 9.13 -7.23 5.14
CA GLY A 148 9.07 -5.79 5.30
C GLY A 148 7.87 -5.32 6.11
N VAL A 149 6.68 -5.90 5.85
CA VAL A 149 5.46 -5.61 6.61
C VAL A 149 5.62 -6.05 8.07
N LYS A 150 6.13 -7.25 8.34
CA LYS A 150 6.40 -7.72 9.72
C LYS A 150 7.32 -6.75 10.47
N LYS A 151 8.42 -6.32 9.82
CA LYS A 151 9.36 -5.36 10.40
C LYS A 151 8.68 -4.02 10.67
N PHE A 152 7.88 -3.52 9.74
CA PHE A 152 7.12 -2.28 9.90
C PHE A 152 6.15 -2.36 11.07
N VAL A 153 5.38 -3.44 11.18
CA VAL A 153 4.42 -3.65 12.26
C VAL A 153 5.10 -3.66 13.62
N LEU A 154 6.16 -4.44 13.80
CA LEU A 154 6.93 -4.48 15.05
C LEU A 154 7.52 -3.12 15.41
N THR A 155 7.89 -2.33 14.40
CA THR A 155 8.47 -1.01 14.63
C THR A 155 7.41 0.03 14.95
N ILE A 156 6.26 0.03 14.30
CA ILE A 156 5.28 1.10 14.44
C ILE A 156 4.25 0.79 15.51
N ILE A 157 3.69 -0.42 15.54
CA ILE A 157 2.53 -0.73 16.39
C ILE A 157 2.88 -0.71 17.88
N ASP A 158 4.08 -1.14 18.27
CA ASP A 158 4.55 -1.10 19.66
C ASP A 158 4.75 0.33 20.19
N ARG A 159 4.69 1.34 19.31
CA ARG A 159 4.90 2.76 19.62
C ARG A 159 3.61 3.60 19.58
N LEU A 160 2.46 2.97 19.31
CA LEU A 160 1.11 3.57 19.26
C LEU A 160 0.33 3.45 20.57
#